data_AF-A0A524A9S9-F1
#
_entry.id   AF-A0A524A9S9-F1
#
_cell.length_a   1.000
_cell.length_b   1.000
_cell.length_c   1.000
_cell.angle_alpha   90.00
_cell.angle_beta   90.00
_cell.angle_gamma   90.00
#
_symmetry.space_group_name_H-M   'P 1'
#
loop_
_entity.id
_entity.type
_entity.pdbx_description
1 polymer ?
#
loop_
_entity_poly.entity_id
_entity_poly.type
_entity_poly.pdbx_seq_one_letter_code
_entity_poly.pdbx_strand_id
1 'polypeptide(L)'
;MAKIDAWLRGGIEATKAGEKDKARRLLEQVIEADQTKEMAWLWLSAVVDTSEERIRCLEMALKLNPANQDAKMALEWLRSGVVSEPSPQVEPERVFCGRCGAVNTVEDNFCRHCGHPFRSREESLSEEERAKVRRLGKKWLDDIRSITGRMEEGE
;
A
#
# COMPACT_ATOMS: atom_id res chain seq x y z
N MET A 1 -21.86 10.11 -23.06
CA MET A 1 -21.71 9.44 -21.74
C MET A 1 -20.66 8.34 -21.77
N ALA A 2 -20.70 7.37 -22.69
CA ALA A 2 -19.73 6.25 -22.75
C ALA A 2 -18.23 6.64 -22.72
N LYS A 3 -17.85 7.77 -23.32
CA LYS A 3 -16.47 8.29 -23.32
C LYS A 3 -16.02 8.78 -21.94
N ILE A 4 -16.92 9.44 -21.21
CA ILE A 4 -16.68 9.96 -19.85
C ILE A 4 -16.48 8.78 -18.89
N ASP A 5 -17.32 7.74 -19.00
CA ASP A 5 -17.19 6.54 -18.18
C ASP A 5 -15.91 5.75 -18.50
N ALA A 6 -15.44 5.76 -19.75
CA ALA A 6 -14.17 5.17 -20.14
C ALA A 6 -12.98 5.92 -19.54
N TRP A 7 -13.00 7.26 -19.59
CA TRP A 7 -11.98 8.08 -18.94
C TRP A 7 -11.97 7.90 -17.42
N LEU A 8 -13.15 7.83 -16.80
CA LEU A 8 -13.25 7.59 -15.36
C LEU A 8 -12.63 6.24 -14.97
N ARG A 9 -13.00 5.15 -15.66
CA ARG A 9 -12.37 3.84 -15.40
C ARG A 9 -10.86 3.86 -15.62
N GLY A 10 -10.40 4.41 -16.73
CA GLY A 10 -8.97 4.48 -17.03
C GLY A 10 -8.21 5.32 -16.01
N GLY A 11 -8.80 6.41 -15.52
CA GLY A 11 -8.24 7.23 -14.45
C GLY A 11 -8.10 6.45 -13.15
N ILE A 12 -9.13 5.70 -12.77
CA ILE A 12 -9.11 4.83 -11.58
C ILE A 12 -8.05 3.73 -11.68
N GLU A 13 -7.96 3.06 -12.83
CA GLU A 13 -6.97 2.02 -13.08
C GLU A 13 -5.54 2.58 -13.05
N ALA A 14 -5.31 3.73 -13.66
CA ALA A 14 -4.02 4.41 -13.64
C ALA A 14 -3.63 4.85 -12.21
N THR A 15 -4.58 5.34 -11.40
CA THR A 15 -4.32 5.65 -9.98
C THR A 15 -3.88 4.40 -9.22
N LYS A 16 -4.56 3.27 -9.43
CA LYS A 16 -4.23 1.98 -8.80
C LYS A 16 -2.88 1.43 -9.26
N ALA A 17 -2.50 1.67 -10.51
CA ALA A 17 -1.22 1.30 -11.08
C ALA A 17 -0.05 2.22 -10.65
N GLY A 18 -0.33 3.31 -9.92
CA GLY A 18 0.67 4.31 -9.55
C GLY A 18 1.06 5.27 -10.68
N GLU A 19 0.40 5.20 -11.84
CA GLU A 19 0.61 6.08 -12.99
C GLU A 19 -0.06 7.46 -12.75
N LYS A 20 0.44 8.24 -11.78
CA LYS A 20 -0.19 9.49 -11.32
C LYS A 20 -0.47 10.50 -12.45
N ASP A 21 0.49 10.74 -13.34
CA ASP A 21 0.33 11.70 -14.44
C ASP A 21 -0.79 11.32 -15.41
N LYS A 22 -0.88 10.02 -15.72
CA LYS A 22 -1.89 9.49 -16.63
C LYS A 22 -3.27 9.51 -15.98
N ALA A 23 -3.33 9.12 -14.70
CA ALA A 23 -4.55 9.18 -13.92
C ALA A 23 -5.09 10.61 -13.82
N ARG A 24 -4.23 11.58 -13.49
CA ARG A 24 -4.58 13.00 -13.43
C ARG A 24 -5.20 13.48 -14.74
N ARG A 25 -4.51 13.27 -15.87
CA ARG A 25 -5.01 13.66 -17.19
C ARG A 25 -6.39 13.06 -17.50
N LEU A 26 -6.57 11.77 -17.22
CA LEU A 26 -7.85 11.10 -17.50
C LEU A 26 -8.98 11.63 -16.61
N LEU A 27 -8.71 11.88 -15.33
CA LEU A 27 -9.70 12.39 -14.38
C LEU A 27 -10.04 13.86 -14.62
N GLU A 28 -9.07 14.68 -15.02
CA GLU A 28 -9.30 16.06 -15.47
C GLU A 28 -10.20 16.10 -16.71
N GLN A 29 -9.99 15.22 -17.70
CA GLN A 29 -10.88 15.09 -18.86
C GLN A 29 -12.32 14.70 -18.47
N VAL A 30 -12.50 13.88 -17.42
CA VAL A 30 -13.84 13.57 -16.89
C VAL A 30 -14.49 14.82 -16.32
N ILE A 31 -13.77 15.59 -15.51
CA ILE A 31 -14.28 16.78 -14.85
C ILE A 31 -14.58 17.90 -15.85
N GLU A 32 -13.73 18.10 -16.86
CA GLU A 32 -13.95 19.07 -17.94
C GLU A 32 -15.23 18.74 -18.72
N ALA A 33 -15.50 17.46 -18.95
CA ALA A 33 -16.68 17.02 -19.68
C ALA A 33 -17.94 16.99 -18.78
N ASP A 34 -17.80 16.60 -17.53
CA ASP A 34 -18.89 16.47 -16.55
C ASP A 34 -18.40 16.69 -15.12
N GLN A 35 -18.56 17.92 -14.65
CA GLN A 35 -18.19 18.33 -13.30
C GLN A 35 -19.07 17.71 -12.21
N THR A 36 -20.18 17.04 -12.57
CA THR A 36 -21.12 16.44 -11.60
C THR A 36 -20.70 15.05 -11.12
N LYS A 37 -19.62 14.49 -11.70
CA LYS A 37 -19.06 13.19 -11.31
C LYS A 37 -18.23 13.31 -10.04
N GLU A 38 -18.87 13.10 -8.90
CA GLU A 38 -18.22 13.10 -7.58
C GLU A 38 -17.07 12.08 -7.50
N MET A 39 -17.23 10.95 -8.19
CA MET A 39 -16.19 9.92 -8.23
C MET A 39 -14.91 10.42 -8.90
N ALA A 40 -15.02 11.25 -9.95
CA ALA A 40 -13.85 11.82 -10.62
C ALA A 40 -13.07 12.76 -9.69
N TRP A 41 -13.79 13.60 -8.95
CA TRP A 41 -13.21 14.49 -7.94
C TRP A 41 -12.53 13.72 -6.80
N LEU A 42 -13.16 12.64 -6.31
CA LEU A 42 -12.58 11.78 -5.28
C LEU A 42 -11.29 11.11 -5.76
N TRP A 43 -11.26 10.55 -6.97
CA TRP A 43 -10.05 9.92 -7.48
C TRP A 43 -8.97 10.94 -7.86
N LEU A 44 -9.36 12.15 -8.29
CA LEU A 44 -8.41 13.22 -8.58
C LEU A 44 -7.64 13.63 -7.31
N SER A 45 -8.29 13.63 -6.15
CA SER A 45 -7.61 13.95 -4.88
C SER A 45 -6.50 12.97 -4.50
N ALA A 46 -6.44 11.77 -5.09
CA ALA A 46 -5.36 10.82 -4.83
C ALA A 46 -4.08 11.14 -5.63
N VAL A 47 -4.23 11.80 -6.77
CA VAL A 47 -3.16 11.97 -7.78
C VAL A 47 -2.65 13.40 -7.91
N VAL A 48 -3.35 14.38 -7.34
CA VAL A 48 -2.86 15.77 -7.25
C VAL A 48 -1.73 15.91 -6.22
N ASP A 49 -0.87 16.91 -6.44
CA ASP A 49 0.44 17.00 -5.79
C ASP A 49 0.36 17.68 -4.42
N THR A 50 -0.47 18.72 -4.28
CA THR A 50 -0.52 19.54 -3.07
C THR A 50 -1.69 19.14 -2.16
N SER A 51 -1.49 19.22 -0.85
CA SER A 51 -2.55 18.98 0.15
C SER A 51 -3.75 19.91 -0.06
N GLU A 52 -3.52 21.15 -0.48
CA GLU A 52 -4.55 22.14 -0.79
C GLU A 52 -5.43 21.69 -1.98
N GLU A 53 -4.82 21.18 -3.06
CA GLU A 53 -5.55 20.62 -4.20
C GLU A 53 -6.34 19.38 -3.80
N ARG A 54 -5.76 18.51 -2.97
CA ARG A 54 -6.44 17.30 -2.45
C ARG A 54 -7.69 17.67 -1.67
N ILE A 55 -7.57 18.63 -0.74
CA ILE A 55 -8.68 19.13 0.06
C ILE A 55 -9.78 19.70 -0.84
N ARG A 56 -9.42 20.55 -1.81
CA ARG A 56 -10.39 21.15 -2.74
C ARG A 56 -11.14 20.09 -3.53
N CYS A 57 -10.45 19.06 -4.03
CA CYS A 57 -11.09 17.97 -4.77
C CYS A 57 -12.11 17.21 -3.91
N LEU A 58 -11.75 16.92 -2.65
CA LEU A 58 -12.64 16.22 -1.71
C LEU A 58 -13.84 17.09 -1.31
N GLU A 59 -13.65 18.38 -1.11
CA GLU A 59 -14.74 19.32 -0.84
C GLU A 59 -15.73 19.38 -2.02
N MET A 60 -15.23 19.37 -3.25
CA MET A 60 -16.09 19.31 -4.44
C MET A 60 -16.86 17.98 -4.52
N ALA A 61 -16.22 16.85 -4.24
CA ALA A 61 -16.89 15.55 -4.18
C ALA A 61 -18.01 15.52 -3.13
N LEU A 62 -17.78 16.10 -1.95
CA LEU A 62 -18.77 16.22 -0.87
C LEU A 62 -19.88 17.21 -1.18
N LYS A 63 -19.59 18.28 -1.93
CA LYS A 63 -20.60 19.22 -2.39
C LYS A 63 -21.60 18.57 -3.34
N LEU A 64 -21.11 17.67 -4.21
CA LEU A 64 -21.93 16.90 -5.14
C LEU A 64 -22.68 15.77 -4.43
N ASN A 65 -21.98 15.03 -3.57
CA ASN A 65 -22.52 13.92 -2.82
C ASN A 65 -22.09 14.01 -1.35
N PRO A 66 -22.91 14.66 -0.49
CA PRO A 66 -22.60 14.79 0.93
C PRO A 66 -22.71 13.46 1.69
N ALA A 67 -23.20 12.39 1.07
CA ALA A 67 -23.24 11.06 1.66
C ALA A 67 -21.98 10.23 1.38
N ASN A 68 -21.05 10.74 0.55
CA ASN A 68 -19.82 10.04 0.22
C ASN A 68 -18.89 9.93 1.43
N GLN A 69 -18.86 8.74 2.05
CA GLN A 69 -18.09 8.47 3.26
C GLN A 69 -16.58 8.49 3.00
N ASP A 70 -16.14 8.01 1.84
CA ASP A 70 -14.71 7.99 1.47
C ASP A 70 -14.15 9.41 1.38
N ALA A 71 -14.92 10.33 0.78
CA ALA A 71 -14.53 11.73 0.67
C ALA A 71 -14.48 12.43 2.04
N LYS A 72 -15.41 12.10 2.96
CA LYS A 72 -15.40 12.63 4.34
C LYS A 72 -14.17 12.17 5.11
N MET A 73 -13.90 10.86 5.07
CA MET A 73 -12.79 10.25 5.78
C MET A 73 -11.45 10.79 5.27
N ALA A 74 -11.29 10.90 3.95
CA ALA A 74 -10.07 11.47 3.37
C ALA A 74 -9.88 12.96 3.73
N LEU A 75 -10.96 13.75 3.78
CA LEU A 75 -10.90 15.16 4.15
C LEU A 75 -10.58 15.34 5.64
N GLU A 76 -11.17 14.53 6.50
CA GLU A 76 -10.88 14.52 7.94
C GLU A 76 -9.41 14.13 8.19
N TRP A 77 -8.90 13.12 7.49
CA TRP A 77 -7.50 12.72 7.57
C TRP A 77 -6.54 13.86 7.17
N LEU A 78 -6.81 14.55 6.06
CA LEU A 78 -5.98 15.69 5.62
C LEU A 78 -6.06 16.88 6.59
N ARG A 79 -7.22 17.14 7.18
CA ARG A 79 -7.43 18.27 8.12
C ARG A 79 -6.91 17.98 9.52
N SER A 80 -6.90 16.73 9.95
CA SER A 80 -6.40 16.32 11.27
C SER A 80 -4.89 16.49 11.42
N GLY A 81 -4.18 16.99 10.41
CA GLY A 81 -2.74 17.21 10.49
C GLY A 81 -1.91 15.92 10.50
N VAL A 82 -2.55 14.75 10.32
CA VAL A 82 -1.87 13.50 9.91
C VAL A 82 -1.54 13.51 8.42
N VAL A 83 -1.38 14.71 7.83
CA VAL A 83 -0.39 14.93 6.78
C VAL A 83 0.98 14.67 7.40
N SER A 84 1.33 13.39 7.50
CA SER A 84 2.70 13.05 7.19
C SER A 84 2.95 13.62 5.80
N GLU A 85 3.89 14.55 5.68
CA GLU A 85 4.75 14.63 4.51
C GLU A 85 5.03 13.20 3.98
N PRO A 86 5.35 12.98 2.70
CA PRO A 86 6.07 11.76 2.35
C PRO A 86 7.37 11.79 3.16
N SER A 87 7.31 11.24 4.38
CA SER A 87 8.44 11.09 5.26
C SER A 87 9.47 10.34 4.43
N PRO A 88 10.67 10.89 4.26
CA PRO A 88 11.66 10.26 3.41
C PRO A 88 11.97 8.93 4.06
N GLN A 89 11.55 7.83 3.40
CA GLN A 89 12.01 6.48 3.68
C GLN A 89 11.97 6.14 5.19
N VAL A 90 10.97 5.39 5.67
CA VAL A 90 11.22 4.56 6.85
C VAL A 90 12.29 3.55 6.42
N GLU A 91 13.56 3.92 6.53
CA GLU A 91 14.67 2.99 6.40
C GLU A 91 14.42 1.94 7.48
N PRO A 92 14.19 0.67 7.11
CA PRO A 92 13.87 -0.35 8.09
C PRO A 92 15.03 -0.38 9.10
N GLU A 93 14.71 -0.12 10.37
CA GLU A 93 15.69 -0.18 11.46
C GLU A 93 16.49 -1.47 11.32
N ARG A 94 17.82 -1.31 11.23
CA ARG A 94 18.73 -2.42 10.96
C ARG A 94 19.17 -3.05 12.27
N VAL A 95 19.09 -4.37 12.35
CA VAL A 95 19.57 -5.16 13.49
C VAL A 95 20.77 -6.01 13.08
N PHE A 96 21.78 -6.05 13.94
CA PHE A 96 22.95 -6.89 13.73
C PHE A 96 22.76 -8.26 14.36
N CYS A 97 23.11 -9.31 13.61
CA CYS A 97 23.11 -10.66 14.13
C CYS A 97 24.27 -10.87 15.11
N GLY A 98 23.99 -11.09 16.39
CA GLY A 98 25.01 -11.40 17.41
C GLY A 98 25.80 -12.70 17.17
N ARG A 99 25.37 -13.55 16.22
CA ARG A 99 26.07 -14.79 15.84
C ARG A 99 27.08 -14.60 14.70
N CYS A 100 26.70 -13.91 13.63
CA CYS A 100 27.52 -13.81 12.41
C CYS A 100 27.84 -12.38 11.97
N GLY A 101 27.34 -11.37 12.67
CA GLY A 101 27.55 -9.96 12.35
C GLY A 101 26.74 -9.42 11.16
N ALA A 102 25.97 -10.26 10.46
CA ALA A 102 25.18 -9.82 9.32
C ALA A 102 24.12 -8.78 9.71
N VAL A 103 23.90 -7.83 8.81
CA VAL A 103 22.87 -6.79 8.92
C VAL A 103 21.54 -7.35 8.43
N ASN A 104 20.49 -7.18 9.23
CA ASN A 104 19.13 -7.67 8.97
C ASN A 104 18.14 -6.54 9.28
N THR A 105 16.84 -6.73 9.01
CA THR A 105 15.79 -5.76 9.36
C THR A 105 15.04 -6.19 10.63
N VAL A 106 14.42 -5.23 11.33
CA VAL A 106 13.56 -5.51 12.51
C VAL A 106 12.38 -6.45 12.24
N GLU A 107 12.02 -6.65 10.97
CA GLU A 107 10.96 -7.59 10.55
C GLU A 107 11.46 -9.03 10.39
N ASP A 108 12.78 -9.24 10.35
CA ASP A 108 13.36 -10.56 10.21
C ASP A 108 13.21 -11.34 11.53
N ASN A 109 12.53 -12.49 11.47
CA ASN A 109 12.48 -13.43 12.60
C ASN A 109 13.78 -14.23 12.74
N PHE A 110 14.53 -14.36 11.65
CA PHE A 110 15.79 -15.11 11.57
C PHE A 110 16.81 -14.33 10.75
N CYS A 111 18.08 -14.45 11.12
CA CYS A 111 19.17 -13.90 10.34
C CYS A 111 19.19 -14.50 8.93
N ARG A 112 19.12 -13.65 7.90
CA ARG A 112 19.12 -14.04 6.48
C ARG A 112 20.42 -14.72 6.03
N HIS A 113 21.52 -14.54 6.79
CA HIS A 113 22.82 -15.12 6.46
C HIS A 113 23.06 -16.48 7.15
N CYS A 114 22.79 -16.58 8.46
CA CYS A 114 23.11 -17.79 9.24
C CYS A 114 21.90 -18.53 9.83
N GLY A 115 20.69 -18.03 9.60
CA GLY A 115 19.45 -18.62 10.13
C GLY A 115 19.28 -18.47 11.66
N HIS A 116 20.16 -17.72 12.34
CA HIS A 116 20.07 -17.53 13.78
C HIS A 116 18.82 -16.71 14.15
N PRO A 117 17.95 -17.19 15.05
CA PRO A 117 16.76 -16.44 15.44
C PRO A 117 17.13 -15.15 16.19
N PHE A 118 16.47 -14.04 15.86
CA PHE A 118 16.59 -12.82 16.63
C PHE A 118 15.75 -12.97 17.91
N ARG A 119 16.40 -13.03 19.07
CA ARG A 119 15.73 -13.17 20.37
C ARG A 119 14.92 -11.91 20.66
N SER A 120 13.60 -11.93 20.49
CA SER A 120 12.63 -11.05 21.20
C SER A 120 11.15 -11.35 20.84
N ARG A 121 10.68 -12.62 20.88
CA ARG A 121 9.21 -12.88 20.94
C ARG A 121 8.80 -14.21 21.56
N GLU A 122 9.70 -14.87 22.29
CA GLU A 122 9.47 -16.25 22.79
C GLU A 122 9.04 -16.34 24.26
N GLU A 123 8.81 -15.21 24.92
CA GLU A 123 8.56 -15.20 26.37
C GLU A 123 7.12 -15.53 26.79
N SER A 124 6.15 -15.64 25.87
CA SER A 124 4.74 -15.89 26.26
C SER A 124 4.03 -17.06 25.58
N LEU A 125 4.69 -17.85 24.73
CA LEU A 125 4.02 -18.91 23.97
C LEU A 125 4.14 -20.27 24.66
N SER A 126 3.02 -20.99 24.76
CA SER A 126 2.99 -22.36 25.31
C SER A 126 3.84 -23.33 24.46
N GLU A 127 4.28 -24.45 25.02
CA GLU A 127 5.05 -25.47 24.27
C GLU A 127 4.31 -25.96 23.01
N GLU A 128 2.98 -26.02 23.06
CA GLU A 128 2.15 -26.42 21.94
C GLU A 128 2.20 -25.40 20.80
N GLU A 129 2.21 -24.11 21.12
CA GLU A 129 2.38 -23.03 20.14
C GLU A 129 3.79 -22.98 19.56
N ARG A 130 4.84 -23.25 20.36
CA ARG A 130 6.22 -23.39 19.85
C ARG A 130 6.33 -24.55 18.85
N ALA A 131 5.68 -25.68 19.12
CA ALA A 131 5.61 -26.80 18.19
C ALA A 131 4.81 -26.49 16.92
N LYS A 132 3.81 -25.60 17.02
CA LYS A 132 3.00 -25.12 15.90
C LYS A 132 3.77 -24.14 15.01
N VAL A 133 4.53 -23.21 15.60
CA VAL A 133 5.41 -22.27 14.89
C VAL A 133 6.54 -23.02 14.16
N ARG A 134 7.15 -24.04 14.80
CA ARG A 134 8.13 -24.92 14.14
C ARG A 134 7.53 -25.67 12.94
N ARG A 135 6.28 -26.12 13.05
CA ARG A 135 5.54 -26.75 11.94
C ARG A 135 5.17 -25.76 10.83
N LEU A 136 4.72 -24.56 11.19
CA LEU A 136 4.35 -23.49 10.26
C LEU A 136 5.56 -22.97 9.48
N GLY A 137 6.72 -22.84 10.14
CA GLY A 137 7.98 -22.47 9.47
C GLY A 137 8.44 -23.52 8.44
N LYS A 138 8.27 -24.81 8.75
CA LYS A 138 8.58 -25.89 7.81
C LYS A 138 7.58 -25.94 6.65
N LYS A 139 6.28 -25.78 6.94
CA LYS A 139 5.20 -25.74 5.94
C LYS A 139 5.33 -24.55 4.98
N TRP A 140 5.66 -23.37 5.49
CA TRP A 140 5.88 -22.17 4.66
C TRP A 140 7.10 -22.31 3.75
N LEU A 141 8.19 -22.94 4.23
CA LEU A 141 9.37 -23.26 3.40
C LEU A 141 9.06 -24.29 2.29
N ASP A 142 8.24 -25.30 2.57
CA ASP A 142 7.77 -26.26 1.56
C ASP A 142 6.79 -25.61 0.56
N ASP A 143 5.88 -24.74 1.02
CA ASP A 143 4.96 -23.99 0.17
C ASP A 143 5.71 -23.00 -0.74
N ILE A 144 6.77 -22.34 -0.25
CA ILE A 144 7.63 -21.48 -1.08
C ILE A 144 8.42 -22.30 -2.11
N ARG A 145 8.95 -23.47 -1.75
CA ARG A 145 9.66 -24.36 -2.70
C ARG A 145 8.73 -24.91 -3.78
N SER A 146 7.45 -25.12 -3.45
CA SER A 146 6.40 -25.47 -4.42
C SER A 146 6.07 -24.31 -5.37
N ILE A 147 6.05 -23.07 -4.87
CA ILE A 147 5.82 -21.86 -5.67
C ILE A 147 7.02 -21.53 -6.57
N THR A 148 8.24 -21.76 -6.11
CA THR A 148 9.46 -21.45 -6.87
C THR A 148 9.95 -22.62 -7.75
N GLY A 149 9.32 -23.78 -7.69
CA GLY A 149 9.71 -25.00 -8.39
C GLY A 149 8.98 -25.27 -9.72
N ARG A 150 8.95 -24.29 -10.65
CA ARG A 150 8.66 -24.58 -12.07
C ARG A 150 9.31 -23.57 -13.02
N MET A 151 10.63 -23.65 -13.14
CA MET A 151 11.37 -23.30 -14.37
C MET A 151 12.62 -24.19 -14.46
N GLU A 152 12.43 -25.43 -14.89
CA GLU A 152 13.41 -26.14 -15.69
C GLU A 152 12.65 -26.66 -16.92
N GLU A 153 13.02 -26.15 -18.11
CA GLU A 153 13.27 -26.89 -19.36
C GLU A 153 13.08 -25.99 -20.61
N GLY A 154 14.14 -25.91 -21.44
CA GLY A 154 14.23 -25.27 -22.75
C GLY A 154 15.30 -24.18 -22.76
N GLU A 155 16.51 -24.34 -23.30
CA GLU A 155 17.03 -25.21 -24.38
C GLU A 155 18.54 -25.44 -24.17
#